data_AF-A0A358M3S8-F1
#
_entry.id   AF-A0A358M3S8-F1
#
_cell.length_a   1.000
_cell.length_b   1.000
_cell.length_c   1.000
_cell.angle_alpha   90.00
_cell.angle_beta   90.00
_cell.angle_gamma   90.00
#
_symmetry.space_group_name_H-M   'P 1'
#
loop_
_entity.id
_entity.type
_entity.pdbx_description
1 polymer ?
#
loop_
_entity_poly.entity_id
_entity_poly.type
_entity_poly.pdbx_seq_one_letter_code
_entity_poly.pdbx_strand_id
1 'polypeptide(L)'
;MEFKVYQKEIELQSRGWIPTFHDVTKEVLEIVQASGVRNGTCTLASHHTTCCVMIQECSHDIDSFDIEYLQHDLLDIMRKMIPDFAEEHQYRHPGPIHLQYGRYVDEPGDF
;
A
#
# COMPACT_ATOMS: atom_id res chain seq x y z
N MET A 1 25.01 -2.00 -26.25
CA MET A 1 23.66 -1.73 -25.72
C MET A 1 23.81 -0.74 -24.60
N GLU A 2 23.07 0.38 -24.65
CA GLU A 2 23.04 1.35 -23.57
C GLU A 2 21.94 0.93 -22.59
N PHE A 3 22.28 0.89 -21.30
CA PHE A 3 21.34 0.57 -20.23
C PHE A 3 21.00 1.87 -19.50
N LYS A 4 19.70 2.14 -19.37
CA LYS A 4 19.19 3.32 -18.68
C LYS A 4 18.43 2.89 -17.44
N VAL A 5 18.72 3.54 -16.32
CA VAL A 5 17.94 3.45 -15.08
C VAL A 5 17.24 4.78 -14.87
N TYR A 6 15.95 4.73 -14.53
CA TYR A 6 15.15 5.89 -14.22
C TYR A 6 14.28 5.57 -13.02
N GLN A 7 14.35 6.39 -11.97
CA GLN A 7 13.69 6.16 -10.70
C GLN A 7 12.94 7.43 -10.30
N LYS A 8 11.72 7.22 -9.80
CA LYS A 8 10.83 8.23 -9.25
C LYS A 8 10.08 7.66 -8.07
N GLU A 9 9.57 8.55 -7.23
CA GLU A 9 8.75 8.24 -6.07
C GLU A 9 7.36 8.84 -6.29
N ILE A 10 6.34 8.12 -5.84
CA ILE A 10 4.95 8.58 -5.83
C ILE A 10 4.56 8.67 -4.36
N GLU A 11 4.30 9.88 -3.88
CA GLU A 11 3.82 10.11 -2.52
C GLU A 11 2.31 9.93 -2.46
N LEU A 12 1.84 9.09 -1.54
CA LEU A 12 0.43 8.77 -1.35
C LEU A 12 0.04 8.99 0.10
N GLN A 13 -1.17 9.47 0.32
CA GLN A 13 -1.74 9.66 1.66
C GLN A 13 -3.06 8.89 1.77
N SER A 14 -3.08 7.90 2.66
CA SER A 14 -4.30 7.13 2.96
C SER A 14 -5.27 7.94 3.83
N ARG A 15 -6.56 7.57 3.77
CA ARG A 15 -7.64 8.22 4.54
C ARG A 15 -7.58 7.90 6.05
N GLY A 16 -6.77 6.92 6.44
CA GLY A 16 -6.69 6.41 7.82
C GLY A 16 -7.89 5.55 8.19
N TRP A 17 -7.71 4.62 9.13
CA TRP A 17 -8.72 3.68 9.67
C TRP A 17 -9.34 2.66 8.70
N ILE A 18 -9.45 3.00 7.42
CA ILE A 18 -9.91 2.11 6.35
C ILE A 18 -8.78 1.87 5.35
N PRO A 19 -8.67 0.65 4.77
CA PRO A 19 -7.82 0.42 3.62
C PRO A 19 -8.16 1.42 2.51
N THR A 20 -7.14 2.09 1.98
CA THR A 20 -7.28 3.04 0.88
C THR A 20 -6.63 2.45 -0.36
N PHE A 21 -7.36 2.41 -1.47
CA PHE A 21 -6.84 2.00 -2.76
C PHE A 21 -6.47 3.25 -3.56
N HIS A 22 -5.25 3.28 -4.10
CA HIS A 22 -4.78 4.35 -4.96
C HIS A 22 -4.49 3.76 -6.34
N ASP A 23 -5.24 4.17 -7.35
CA ASP A 23 -4.86 3.91 -8.73
C ASP A 23 -3.72 4.88 -9.12
N VAL A 24 -2.53 4.32 -9.31
CA VAL A 24 -1.31 5.04 -9.71
C VAL A 24 -0.95 4.81 -11.18
N THR A 25 -1.84 4.21 -11.97
CA THR A 25 -1.58 3.80 -13.36
C THR A 25 -1.14 5.00 -14.19
N LYS A 26 -1.81 6.15 -14.03
CA LYS A 26 -1.50 7.37 -14.78
C LYS A 26 -0.09 7.87 -14.47
N GLU A 27 0.25 8.01 -13.20
CA GLU A 27 1.55 8.48 -12.72
C GLU A 27 2.67 7.55 -13.21
N VAL A 28 2.45 6.24 -13.15
CA VAL A 28 3.41 5.24 -13.62
C VAL A 28 3.62 5.36 -15.14
N LEU A 29 2.56 5.54 -15.93
CA LEU A 29 2.66 5.76 -17.37
C LEU A 29 3.44 7.03 -17.70
N GLU A 30 3.19 8.12 -16.97
CA GLU A 30 3.93 9.38 -17.12
C GLU A 30 5.43 9.22 -16.77
N ILE A 31 5.75 8.47 -15.70
CA ILE A 31 7.13 8.15 -15.32
C ILE A 31 7.81 7.31 -16.40
N VAL A 32 7.14 6.30 -16.95
CA VAL A 32 7.67 5.46 -18.04
C VAL A 32 7.89 6.31 -19.29
N GLN A 33 6.95 7.18 -19.66
CA GLN A 33 7.11 8.08 -20.80
C GLN A 33 8.30 9.04 -20.60
N ALA A 34 8.43 9.65 -19.43
CA ALA A 34 9.54 10.54 -19.09
C ALA A 34 10.89 9.82 -19.05
N SER A 35 10.90 8.52 -18.74
CA SER A 35 12.12 7.70 -18.77
C SER A 35 12.70 7.56 -20.19
N GLY A 36 11.89 7.68 -21.24
CA GLY A 36 12.30 7.44 -22.63
C GLY A 36 12.78 6.00 -22.92
N VAL A 37 12.61 5.06 -21.97
CA VAL A 37 12.95 3.64 -22.15
C VAL A 37 11.91 3.02 -23.08
N ARG A 38 12.37 2.41 -24.19
CA ARG A 38 11.49 1.76 -25.18
C ARG A 38 11.28 0.27 -24.96
N ASN A 39 12.27 -0.40 -24.38
CA ASN A 39 12.24 -1.83 -24.07
C ASN A 39 12.99 -2.05 -22.75
N GLY A 40 12.34 -2.66 -21.77
CA GLY A 40 12.91 -2.86 -20.44
C GLY A 40 11.88 -3.36 -19.44
N THR A 41 12.19 -3.24 -18.16
CA THR A 41 11.30 -3.59 -17.04
C THR A 41 10.92 -2.35 -16.26
N CYS A 42 9.69 -2.30 -15.77
CA CYS A 42 9.21 -1.31 -14.79
C CYS A 42 8.93 -2.05 -13.48
N THR A 43 9.62 -1.68 -12.42
CA THR A 43 9.43 -2.25 -11.09
C THR A 43 8.80 -1.21 -10.20
N LEU A 44 7.67 -1.57 -9.60
CA LEU A 44 6.99 -0.78 -8.58
C LEU A 44 7.17 -1.50 -7.24
N ALA A 45 7.55 -0.75 -6.22
CA ALA A 45 7.71 -1.28 -4.87
C ALA A 45 7.19 -0.25 -3.87
N SER A 46 6.47 -0.72 -2.87
CA SER A 46 6.23 0.09 -1.68
C SER A 46 7.46 0.01 -0.77
N HIS A 47 7.87 1.15 -0.21
CA HIS A 47 8.91 1.21 0.81
C HIS A 47 8.38 0.90 2.23
N HIS A 48 7.08 0.61 2.36
CA HIS A 48 6.42 0.34 3.64
C HIS A 48 6.06 -1.13 3.78
N THR A 49 6.04 -1.62 5.03
CA THR A 49 5.72 -3.02 5.36
C THR A 49 4.23 -3.28 5.55
N THR A 50 3.39 -2.24 5.49
CA THR A 50 1.95 -2.28 5.81
C THR A 50 1.06 -1.99 4.61
N CYS A 51 1.64 -1.89 3.40
CA CYS A 51 0.89 -1.77 2.16
C CYS A 51 1.57 -2.55 1.03
N CYS A 52 0.88 -2.71 -0.09
CA CYS A 52 1.37 -3.46 -1.25
C CYS A 52 1.10 -2.72 -2.56
N VAL A 53 1.80 -3.12 -3.61
CA VAL A 53 1.45 -2.80 -4.99
C VAL A 53 0.74 -4.01 -5.56
N MET A 54 -0.41 -3.80 -6.18
CA MET A 54 -1.19 -4.85 -6.83
C MET A 54 -1.60 -4.42 -8.24
N ILE A 55 -1.85 -5.40 -9.11
CA ILE A 55 -2.48 -5.20 -10.41
C ILE A 55 -3.85 -5.86 -10.33
N GLN A 56 -4.89 -5.09 -10.62
CA GLN A 56 -6.28 -5.51 -10.49
C GLN A 56 -7.13 -4.81 -11.56
N GLU A 57 -8.29 -5.39 -11.89
CA GLU A 57 -9.24 -4.81 -12.86
C GLU A 57 -9.95 -3.59 -12.28
N CYS A 58 -10.00 -2.46 -13.00
CA CYS A 58 -10.82 -1.34 -12.55
C CYS A 58 -12.31 -1.71 -12.64
N SER A 59 -12.99 -1.77 -11.50
CA SER A 59 -14.44 -1.91 -11.47
C SER A 59 -15.08 -0.54 -11.61
N HIS A 60 -16.12 -0.48 -12.44
CA HIS A 60 -16.79 0.78 -12.79
C HIS A 60 -17.85 1.20 -11.76
N ASP A 61 -18.32 0.25 -10.95
CA ASP A 61 -19.26 0.51 -9.87
C ASP A 61 -18.50 0.86 -8.59
N ILE A 62 -18.79 2.04 -8.07
CA ILE A 62 -18.16 2.63 -6.88
C ILE A 62 -19.27 3.00 -5.89
N ASP A 63 -19.04 2.71 -4.61
CA ASP A 63 -19.99 3.04 -3.55
C ASP A 63 -19.85 4.48 -3.01
N SER A 64 -20.60 4.81 -1.96
CA SER A 64 -20.54 6.13 -1.32
C SER A 64 -19.25 6.42 -0.56
N PHE A 65 -18.35 5.45 -0.41
CA PHE A 65 -17.06 5.58 0.26
C PHE A 65 -15.88 5.68 -0.72
N ASP A 66 -16.16 5.80 -2.02
CA ASP A 66 -15.21 5.75 -3.13
C ASP A 66 -14.45 4.41 -3.20
N ILE A 67 -15.09 3.30 -2.84
CA ILE A 67 -14.53 1.96 -2.96
C ILE A 67 -15.21 1.22 -4.11
N GLU A 68 -14.39 0.65 -4.99
CA GLU A 68 -14.87 -0.18 -6.09
C GLU A 68 -15.44 -1.51 -5.59
N TYR A 69 -16.43 -2.08 -6.30
CA TYR A 69 -17.03 -3.35 -5.87
C TYR A 69 -16.02 -4.51 -5.77
N LEU A 70 -15.07 -4.59 -6.71
CA LEU A 70 -14.01 -5.61 -6.63
C LEU A 70 -13.04 -5.37 -5.46
N GLN A 71 -12.85 -4.11 -5.06
CA GLN A 71 -12.07 -3.78 -3.87
C GLN A 71 -12.81 -4.21 -2.60
N HIS A 72 -14.14 -4.04 -2.55
CA HIS A 72 -14.97 -4.59 -1.47
C HIS A 72 -14.85 -6.11 -1.36
N ASP A 73 -14.97 -6.83 -2.48
CA ASP A 73 -14.82 -8.30 -2.49
C ASP A 73 -13.46 -8.73 -1.92
N LEU A 74 -12.38 -8.03 -2.31
CA LEU A 74 -11.05 -8.27 -1.77
C LEU A 74 -11.00 -8.02 -0.26
N LEU A 75 -11.52 -6.89 0.21
CA LEU A 75 -11.54 -6.56 1.65
C LEU A 75 -12.34 -7.60 2.45
N ASP A 76 -13.47 -8.06 1.93
CA ASP A 76 -14.32 -9.05 2.60
C ASP A 76 -13.67 -10.43 2.66
N ILE A 77 -12.90 -10.81 1.64
CA ILE A 77 -12.08 -12.03 1.68
C ILE A 77 -10.97 -11.89 2.71
N MET A 78 -10.25 -10.77 2.70
CA MET A 78 -9.11 -10.53 3.59
C MET A 78 -9.54 -10.51 5.07
N ARG A 79 -10.67 -9.87 5.40
CA ARG A 79 -11.23 -9.86 6.77
C ARG A 79 -11.58 -11.25 7.30
N LYS A 80 -11.95 -12.19 6.43
CA LYS A 80 -12.22 -13.58 6.82
C LYS A 80 -10.94 -14.36 7.10
N MET A 81 -9.84 -13.99 6.43
CA MET A 81 -8.56 -14.69 6.52
C MET A 81 -7.63 -14.11 7.60
N ILE A 82 -7.72 -12.80 7.84
CA ILE A 82 -6.76 -12.03 8.63
C ILE A 82 -7.54 -11.14 9.61
N PRO A 83 -7.24 -11.21 10.94
CA PRO A 83 -7.86 -10.32 11.92
C PRO A 83 -7.63 -8.84 11.59
N ASP A 84 -8.62 -7.99 11.76
CA ASP A 84 -8.55 -6.55 11.46
C ASP A 84 -8.17 -5.69 12.67
N PHE A 85 -7.68 -6.32 13.75
CA PHE A 85 -7.37 -5.68 15.04
C PHE A 85 -8.57 -4.94 15.66
N ALA A 86 -9.78 -5.48 15.48
CA ALA A 86 -11.00 -4.94 16.09
C ALA A 86 -11.05 -5.07 17.63
N GLU A 87 -10.25 -5.96 18.21
CA GLU A 87 -10.15 -6.18 19.65
C GLU A 87 -8.69 -6.30 20.10
N GLU A 88 -8.44 -5.93 21.36
CA GLU A 88 -7.11 -6.09 21.97
C GLU A 88 -6.69 -7.56 21.96
N HIS A 89 -5.38 -7.81 21.81
CA HIS A 89 -4.77 -9.15 21.81
C HIS A 89 -5.10 -10.07 20.62
N GLN A 90 -5.74 -9.56 19.55
CA GLN A 90 -5.87 -10.31 18.29
C GLN A 90 -4.50 -10.62 17.65
N TYR A 91 -3.51 -9.75 17.88
CA TYR A 91 -2.13 -9.96 17.49
C TYR A 91 -1.20 -10.04 18.70
N ARG A 92 -0.12 -10.82 18.56
CA ARG A 92 0.95 -10.92 19.57
C ARG A 92 1.99 -9.79 19.46
N HIS A 93 1.98 -9.06 18.35
CA HIS A 93 2.89 -7.96 18.07
C HIS A 93 2.13 -6.62 18.15
N PRO A 94 2.73 -5.55 18.69
CA PRO A 94 4.07 -5.50 19.29
C PRO A 94 4.11 -6.18 20.67
N GLY A 95 5.18 -6.92 20.95
CA GLY A 95 5.44 -7.49 22.27
C GLY A 95 6.14 -6.50 23.20
N PRO A 96 6.22 -6.77 24.52
CA PRO A 96 6.80 -5.84 25.50
C PRO A 96 8.22 -5.36 25.19
N ILE A 97 9.08 -6.24 24.65
CA ILE A 97 10.46 -5.90 24.27
C ILE A 97 10.48 -4.94 23.08
N HIS A 98 9.58 -5.11 22.11
CA HIS A 98 9.50 -4.23 20.95
C HIS A 98 8.98 -2.85 21.34
N LEU A 99 7.98 -2.80 22.24
CA LEU A 99 7.50 -1.54 22.82
C LEU A 99 8.60 -0.79 23.57
N GLN A 100 9.45 -1.50 24.34
CA GLN A 100 10.61 -0.89 24.99
C GLN A 100 11.61 -0.32 23.97
N TYR A 101 11.84 -1.02 22.86
CA TYR A 101 12.70 -0.52 21.78
C TYR A 101 12.11 0.73 21.11
N GLY A 102 10.81 0.72 20.76
CA GLY A 102 10.11 1.87 20.17
C GLY A 102 10.23 3.13 21.04
N ARG A 103 10.03 2.98 22.36
CA ARG A 103 10.24 4.07 23.33
C ARG A 103 11.69 4.52 23.44
N TYR A 104 12.66 3.61 23.30
CA TYR A 104 14.09 3.94 23.35
C TYR A 104 14.53 4.76 22.13
N VAL A 105 13.91 4.55 20.96
CA VAL A 105 14.24 5.26 19.72
C VAL A 105 13.31 6.45 19.42
N ASP A 106 12.50 6.87 20.39
CA ASP A 106 11.50 7.93 20.23
C ASP A 106 10.58 7.71 19.01
N GLU A 107 10.15 6.46 18.80
CA GLU A 107 9.20 6.13 17.73
C GLU A 107 7.89 6.94 17.93
N PRO A 108 7.31 7.54 16.89
CA PRO A 108 6.05 8.26 17.03
C PRO A 108 4.89 7.29 17.24
N GLY A 109 4.16 7.44 18.34
CA GLY A 109 2.95 6.67 18.62
C GLY A 109 2.54 6.69 20.10
N ASP A 110 1.40 6.09 20.40
CA ASP A 110 0.80 6.03 21.74
C ASP A 110 1.18 4.68 22.37
N PHE A 111 2.42 4.54 22.84
CA PHE A 111 2.94 3.31 23.48
C PHE A 111 3.55 3.51 24.86
#